data_AF-A0A1R4I4W0-F1
#
_entry.id   AF-A0A1R4I4W0-F1
#
_cell.length_a   1.000
_cell.length_b   1.000
_cell.length_c   1.000
_cell.angle_alpha   90.00
_cell.angle_beta   90.00
_cell.angle_gamma   90.00
#
_symmetry.space_group_name_H-M   'P 1'
#
loop_
_entity.id
_entity.type
_entity.pdbx_description
1 polymer ?
#
loop_
_entity_poly.entity_id
_entity_poly.type
_entity_poly.pdbx_seq_one_letter_code
_entity_poly.pdbx_strand_id
1 'polypeptide(L)' 'MHYIPAQSLKIARSFIEALHPQEHNSRAIVAAIASLAREPGMEVVAEGVETEQQWNLLGEYTIDSIQGFWT' A
#
# COMPACT_ATOMS: atom_id res chain seq x y z
N MET A 1 -12.19 -15.28 -23.47
CA MET A 1 -12.07 -14.15 -22.52
C MET A 1 -10.70 -14.26 -21.89
N HIS A 2 -9.81 -13.28 -22.05
CA HIS A 2 -8.52 -13.27 -21.36
C HIS A 2 -8.75 -12.67 -19.97
N TYR A 3 -8.93 -13.54 -18.96
CA TYR A 3 -8.81 -13.13 -17.56
C TYR A 3 -7.32 -12.97 -17.30
N ILE A 4 -6.83 -11.73 -17.21
CA ILE A 4 -5.51 -11.46 -16.66
C ILE A 4 -5.75 -11.35 -15.16
N PRO A 5 -5.41 -12.37 -14.35
CA PRO A 5 -5.46 -12.20 -12.91
C PRO A 5 -4.60 -10.97 -12.59
N ALA A 6 -5.16 -10.01 -11.85
CA ALA A 6 -4.34 -8.92 -11.33
C ALA A 6 -3.24 -9.57 -10.48
N GLN A 7 -1.99 -9.39 -10.89
CA GLN A 7 -0.83 -9.95 -10.18
C GLN A 7 -0.39 -9.03 -9.05
N SER A 8 -0.84 -7.76 -9.08
CA SER A 8 -0.51 -6.76 -8.09
C SER A 8 -1.69 -5.84 -7.79
N LEU A 9 -1.92 -5.55 -6.51
CA LEU A 9 -2.75 -4.47 -6.02
C LEU A 9 -1.88 -3.27 -5.64
N LYS A 10 -2.11 -2.14 -6.30
CA LYS A 10 -1.37 -0.90 -6.05
C LYS A 10 -2.13 0.03 -5.12
N ILE A 11 -1.51 0.44 -4.02
CA ILE A 11 -1.99 1.53 -3.16
C ILE A 11 -1.47 2.83 -3.78
N ALA A 12 -2.37 3.57 -4.43
CA ALA A 12 -2.04 4.78 -5.14
C ALA A 12 -1.44 5.86 -4.22
N ARG A 13 -0.54 6.67 -4.79
CA ARG A 13 0.18 7.76 -4.10
C ARG A 13 -0.70 8.64 -3.21
N SER A 14 -1.90 9.01 -3.65
CA SER A 14 -2.78 9.89 -2.86
C SER A 14 -3.14 9.31 -1.49
N PHE A 15 -3.19 7.98 -1.33
CA PHE A 15 -3.41 7.34 -0.04
C PHE A 15 -2.14 7.33 0.83
N ILE A 16 -0.97 7.20 0.20
CA ILE A 16 0.33 7.24 0.88
C ILE A 16 0.67 8.68 1.33
N GLU A 17 0.37 9.68 0.51
CA GLU A 17 0.49 11.10 0.87
C GLU A 17 -0.38 11.46 2.08
N ALA A 18 -1.58 10.88 2.16
CA ALA A 18 -2.49 11.09 3.28
C ALA A 18 -2.15 10.24 4.53
N LEU A 19 -1.24 9.27 4.42
CA LEU A 19 -0.90 8.34 5.50
C LEU A 19 -0.12 9.05 6.61
N HIS A 20 -0.74 9.14 7.79
CA HIS A 20 -0.16 9.86 8.93
C HIS A 20 -0.45 9.12 10.25
N PRO A 21 0.50 9.06 11.21
CA PRO A 21 0.35 8.24 12.42
C PRO A 21 -0.83 8.69 13.29
N GLN A 22 -1.10 9.99 13.32
CA GLN A 22 -2.20 10.57 14.11
C GLN A 22 -3.56 10.49 13.40
N GLU A 23 -3.60 10.17 12.10
CA GLU A 23 -4.82 10.17 11.31
C GLU A 23 -5.37 8.76 11.14
N HIS A 24 -6.28 8.36 12.05
CA HIS A 24 -6.87 7.02 12.06
C HIS A 24 -7.53 6.63 10.74
N ASN A 25 -8.25 7.55 10.09
CA ASN A 25 -8.97 7.27 8.85
C ASN A 25 -8.01 6.90 7.71
N SER A 26 -6.88 7.61 7.58
CA SER A 26 -5.88 7.32 6.55
C SER A 26 -5.30 5.90 6.72
N ARG A 27 -4.94 5.55 7.96
CA ARG A 27 -4.43 4.23 8.33
C ARG A 27 -5.46 3.13 8.09
N ALA A 28 -6.71 3.36 8.44
CA ALA A 28 -7.80 2.41 8.22
C ALA A 28 -8.04 2.13 6.73
N ILE A 29 -7.94 3.16 5.87
CA ILE A 29 -8.08 3.00 4.43
C ILE A 29 -6.92 2.18 3.85
N VAL A 30 -5.67 2.51 4.20
CA VAL A 30 -4.49 1.77 3.73
C VAL A 30 -4.55 0.31 4.19
N ALA A 31 -4.90 0.06 5.46
CA ALA A 31 -5.09 -1.28 5.99
C ALA A 31 -6.20 -2.05 5.26
N ALA A 32 -7.33 -1.40 4.97
CA ALA A 32 -8.43 -2.01 4.24
C ALA A 32 -8.00 -2.43 2.83
N ILE A 33 -7.33 -1.54 2.09
CA ILE A 33 -6.82 -1.82 0.74
C ILE A 33 -5.81 -2.97 0.79
N ALA A 34 -4.81 -2.92 1.67
CA ALA A 34 -3.83 -3.99 1.83
C ALA A 34 -4.52 -5.34 2.14
N SER A 35 -5.58 -5.32 2.96
CA SER A 35 -6.34 -6.53 3.28
C SER A 35 -7.13 -7.10 2.10
N LEU A 36 -7.37 -6.36 1.01
CA LEU A 36 -8.03 -6.90 -0.18
C LEU A 36 -7.13 -7.91 -0.90
N ALA A 37 -5.81 -7.80 -0.77
CA ALA A 37 -4.84 -8.70 -1.37
C ALA A 37 -4.56 -9.96 -0.54
N ARG A 38 -5.57 -10.49 0.16
CA ARG A 38 -5.45 -11.74 0.94
C ARG A 38 -5.26 -12.99 0.09
N GLU A 39 -5.49 -12.91 -1.22
CA GLU A 39 -5.37 -14.06 -2.11
C GLU A 39 -3.89 -14.41 -2.39
N PRO A 40 -3.49 -15.68 -2.25
CA PRO A 40 -2.14 -16.12 -2.58
C PRO A 40 -1.78 -15.75 -4.03
N GLY A 41 -0.68 -15.02 -4.20
CA GLY A 41 -0.18 -14.59 -5.51
C GLY A 41 -0.57 -13.18 -5.95
N MET A 42 -1.28 -12.42 -5.10
CA MET A 42 -1.49 -10.99 -5.27
C MET A 42 -0.42 -10.20 -4.51
N GLU A 43 0.44 -9.46 -5.22
CA GLU A 43 1.43 -8.58 -4.62
C GLU A 43 0.81 -7.22 -4.24
N VAL A 44 1.09 -6.68 -3.06
CA VAL A 44 0.71 -5.31 -2.68
C VAL A 44 1.87 -4.36 -2.84
N VAL A 45 1.68 -3.34 -3.69
CA VAL A 45 2.68 -2.30 -3.95
C VAL A 45 2.18 -0.95 -3.45
N ALA A 46 2.94 -0.29 -2.56
CA ALA A 46 2.64 1.09 -2.16
C ALA A 46 3.39 2.09 -3.03
N GLU A 47 2.67 2.97 -3.73
CA GLU A 47 3.25 3.97 -4.64
C GLU A 47 3.39 5.33 -3.98
N GLY A 48 4.44 6.08 -4.33
CA GLY A 48 4.68 7.42 -3.82
C GLY A 48 5.12 7.48 -2.36
N VAL A 49 5.96 6.54 -1.92
CA VAL A 49 6.63 6.63 -0.61
C VAL A 49 7.74 7.68 -0.68
N GLU A 50 7.54 8.81 -0.02
CA GLU A 50 8.42 9.99 -0.10
C GLU A 50 9.06 10.37 1.24
N THR A 51 8.70 9.69 2.33
CA THR A 51 9.27 9.95 3.67
C THR A 51 9.55 8.65 4.44
N GLU A 52 10.55 8.69 5.35
CA GLU A 52 10.84 7.60 6.29
C GLU A 52 9.64 7.27 7.18
N GLN A 53 8.84 8.28 7.52
CA GLN A 53 7.64 8.11 8.33
C GLN A 53 6.57 7.28 7.61
N GLN A 54 6.34 7.52 6.31
CA GLN A 54 5.46 6.69 5.49
C GLN A 54 6.00 5.26 5.38
N TRP A 55 7.31 5.11 5.14
CA TRP A 55 7.96 3.80 5.10
C TRP A 55 7.76 3.00 6.41
N ASN A 56 8.02 3.63 7.55
CA ASN A 56 7.87 3.00 8.86
C ASN A 56 6.42 2.60 9.13
N LEU A 57 5.45 3.45 8.76
CA LEU A 57 4.03 3.13 8.90
C LEU A 57 3.58 1.99 7.98
N LEU A 58 4.13 1.91 6.77
CA LEU A 58 3.80 0.83 5.84
C LEU A 58 4.25 -0.55 6.35
N GLY A 59 5.28 -0.59 7.20
CA GLY A 59 5.71 -1.81 7.89
C GLY A 59 4.66 -2.41 8.83
N GLU A 60 3.59 -1.68 9.17
CA GLU A 60 2.46 -2.20 9.94
C GLU A 60 1.45 -2.99 9.10
N TYR A 61 1.56 -2.96 7.77
CA TYR A 61 0.61 -3.57 6.84
C TYR A 61 1.27 -4.64 5.96
N THR A 62 0.45 -5.49 5.35
CA THR A 62 0.92 -6.42 4.31
C THR A 62 1.19 -5.65 3.02
N ILE A 63 2.42 -5.13 2.91
CA ILE A 63 2.96 -4.47 1.72
C ILE A 63 4.18 -5.29 1.28
N ASP A 64 4.18 -5.77 0.04
CA ASP A 64 5.26 -6.60 -0.49
C ASP A 64 6.39 -5.74 -1.08
N SER A 65 6.04 -4.60 -1.68
CA SER A 65 7.01 -3.67 -2.24
C SER A 65 6.55 -2.22 -2.19
N ILE A 66 7.50 -1.30 -2.32
CA ILE A 66 7.25 0.14 -2.38
C ILE A 66 7.82 0.72 -3.69
N GLN A 67 7.27 1.82 -4.17
CA GLN A 67 7.75 2.61 -5.33
C GLN A 67 7.77 4.10 -4.95
N GLY A 68 8.92 4.79 -5.03
CA GLY A 68 9.04 6.18 -4.56
C GLY A 68 10.47 6.66 -4.36
N PHE A 69 10.67 7.80 -3.68
CA PHE A 69 12.01 8.32 -3.43
C PHE A 69 12.82 7.46 -2.44
N TRP A 70 12.15 6.63 -1.64
CA TRP A 70 12.74 5.76 -0.62
C TRP A 70 12.98 4.32 -1.10
N THR A 71 13.01 4.09 -2.42
CA THR A 71 13.13 2.74 -3.02
C THR A 71 14.47 2.49 -3.67
#